data_AF-X1MD02-F1
#
_entry.id   AF-X1MD02-F1
#
_cell.length_a   1.000
_cell.length_b   1.000
_cell.length_c   1.000
_cell.angle_alpha   90.00
_cell.angle_beta   90.00
_cell.angle_gamma   90.00
#
_symmetry.space_group_name_H-M   'P 1'
#
loop_
_entity.id
_entity.type
_entity.pdbx_description
1 polymer ?
#
loop_
_entity_poly.entity_id
_entity_poly.type
_entity_poly.pdbx_seq_one_letter_code
_entity_poly.pdbx_strand_id
1 'polypeptide(L)'
;ALKGVVEREGAQIGVFITLQKPTKPMQKEALSAGFYKSPSGKHYPKIQILKIEDLINGNKNIERPTKVAINDVTFKKAKRHIYNKGEQGKLL
;
A
#
# COMPACT_ATOMS: atom_id res chain seq x y z
N ALA A 1 -12.86 8.34 11.18
CA ALA A 1 -12.09 7.23 11.78
C ALA A 1 -11.28 6.57 10.68
N LEU A 2 -9.94 6.74 10.72
CA LEU A 2 -9.04 6.09 9.78
C LEU A 2 -9.03 4.55 9.96
N LYS A 3 -9.21 4.11 11.21
CA LYS A 3 -9.34 2.70 11.56
C LYS A 3 -10.58 2.06 10.94
N GLY A 4 -11.70 2.79 10.93
CA GLY A 4 -12.95 2.32 10.33
C GLY A 4 -12.83 2.04 8.83
N VAL A 5 -12.00 2.78 8.10
CA VAL A 5 -11.74 2.51 6.67
C VAL A 5 -10.93 1.23 6.51
N VAL A 6 -9.85 1.07 7.29
CA VAL A 6 -8.99 -0.11 7.20
C VAL A 6 -9.76 -1.40 7.53
N GLU A 7 -10.62 -1.35 8.55
CA GLU A 7 -11.44 -2.50 8.96
C GLU A 7 -12.55 -2.80 7.94
N ARG A 8 -13.25 -1.78 7.43
CA ARG A 8 -14.33 -1.95 6.44
C ARG A 8 -13.82 -2.52 5.12
N GLU A 9 -12.67 -2.06 4.65
CA GLU A 9 -12.10 -2.51 3.37
C GLU A 9 -11.29 -3.82 3.51
N GLY A 10 -11.20 -4.39 4.73
CA GLY A 10 -10.40 -5.60 4.98
C GLY A 10 -8.90 -5.40 4.73
N ALA A 11 -8.41 -4.17 4.80
CA ALA A 11 -7.03 -3.83 4.48
C ALA A 11 -6.09 -4.30 5.61
N GLN A 12 -4.95 -4.89 5.23
CA GLN A 12 -3.96 -5.36 6.20
C GLN A 12 -3.12 -4.21 6.79
N ILE A 13 -2.87 -3.17 5.99
CA ILE A 13 -2.11 -1.96 6.35
C ILE A 13 -2.78 -0.76 5.68
N GLY A 14 -2.96 0.33 6.43
CA GLY A 14 -3.45 1.62 5.95
C GLY A 14 -2.44 2.74 6.19
N VAL A 15 -2.31 3.65 5.23
CA VAL A 15 -1.40 4.80 5.31
C VAL A 15 -2.22 6.07 5.12
N PHE A 16 -2.08 7.01 6.07
CA PHE A 16 -2.62 8.35 5.96
C PHE A 16 -1.51 9.35 5.75
N ILE A 17 -1.51 10.02 4.61
CA ILE A 17 -0.54 11.05 4.26
C ILE A 17 -1.20 12.42 4.44
N THR A 18 -0.54 13.30 5.17
CA THR A 18 -1.06 14.64 5.51
C THR A 18 0.00 15.72 5.29
N LEU A 19 -0.46 16.93 4.95
CA LEU A 19 0.37 18.14 4.92
C LEU A 19 0.60 18.71 6.32
N GLN A 20 -0.39 18.54 7.21
CA GLN A 20 -0.37 19.09 8.56
C GLN A 20 0.14 18.09 9.58
N LYS A 21 0.61 18.59 10.73
CA LYS A 21 1.01 17.75 11.86
C LYS A 21 -0.18 16.91 12.34
N PRO A 22 -0.01 15.57 12.49
CA PRO A 22 -1.10 14.73 12.97
C PRO A 22 -1.48 15.07 14.40
N THR A 23 -2.78 15.15 14.65
CA THR A 23 -3.33 15.48 15.97
C THR A 23 -3.20 14.31 16.96
N LYS A 24 -3.29 14.58 18.27
CA LYS A 24 -3.22 13.51 19.30
C LYS A 24 -4.30 12.42 19.12
N PRO A 25 -5.58 12.76 18.84
CA PRO A 25 -6.60 11.74 18.60
C PRO A 25 -6.27 10.84 17.40
N MET A 26 -5.75 11.40 16.32
CA MET A 26 -5.36 10.62 15.13
C MET A 26 -4.25 9.62 15.46
N GLN A 27 -3.23 10.05 16.21
CA GLN A 27 -2.13 9.18 16.64
C GLN A 27 -2.64 8.06 17.55
N LYS A 28 -3.55 8.38 18.49
CA LYS A 28 -4.17 7.38 19.37
C LYS A 28 -4.98 6.36 18.58
N GLU A 29 -5.76 6.81 17.59
CA GLU A 29 -6.52 5.93 16.71
C GLU A 29 -5.60 4.98 15.94
N ALA A 30 -4.52 5.49 15.34
CA ALA A 30 -3.54 4.70 14.62
C ALA A 30 -2.88 3.63 15.49
N LEU A 31 -2.43 4.00 16.70
CA LEU A 31 -1.81 3.08 17.66
C LEU A 31 -2.79 2.00 18.12
N SER A 32 -4.06 2.35 18.33
CA SER A 32 -5.10 1.42 18.78
C SER A 32 -5.43 0.32 17.76
N ALA A 33 -5.07 0.50 16.49
CA ALA A 33 -5.25 -0.52 15.47
C ALA A 33 -4.23 -1.67 15.59
N GLY A 34 -3.14 -1.48 16.34
CA GLY A 34 -2.12 -2.49 16.58
C GLY A 34 -1.23 -2.77 15.37
N PHE A 35 -0.72 -4.00 15.32
CA PHE A 35 0.31 -4.40 14.33
C PHE A 35 -0.19 -5.52 13.42
N TYR A 36 0.19 -5.42 12.14
CA TYR A 36 0.15 -6.51 11.19
C TYR A 36 1.36 -7.44 11.44
N LYS A 37 1.09 -8.73 11.63
CA LYS A 37 2.13 -9.76 11.75
C LYS A 37 2.46 -10.30 10.36
N SER A 38 3.66 -10.03 9.88
CA SER A 38 4.10 -10.60 8.61
C SER A 38 4.51 -12.08 8.77
N PRO A 39 4.43 -12.87 7.69
CA PRO A 39 4.93 -14.25 7.70
C PRO A 39 6.42 -14.36 8.04
N SER A 40 7.20 -13.30 7.86
CA SER A 40 8.62 -13.26 8.22
C SER A 40 8.86 -12.96 9.71
N GLY A 41 7.83 -12.95 10.55
CA GLY A 41 7.92 -12.67 11.99
C GLY A 41 8.07 -11.19 12.36
N LYS A 42 8.25 -10.29 11.39
CA LYS A 42 8.32 -8.85 11.65
C LYS A 42 6.92 -8.25 11.80
N HIS A 43 6.75 -7.37 12.77
CA HIS A 43 5.51 -6.63 12.98
C HIS A 43 5.58 -5.27 12.28
N TYR A 44 4.47 -4.86 11.67
CA TYR A 44 4.32 -3.57 11.00
C TYR A 44 3.09 -2.85 11.56
N PRO A 45 3.12 -1.53 11.78
CA PRO A 45 1.94 -0.82 12.24
C PRO A 45 0.78 -0.98 11.23
N LYS A 46 -0.40 -1.39 11.70
CA LYS A 46 -1.58 -1.51 10.82
C LYS A 46 -2.00 -0.18 10.24
N ILE A 47 -1.81 0.90 11.00
CA ILE A 47 -2.11 2.26 10.58
C ILE A 47 -0.87 3.12 10.77
N GLN A 48 -0.48 3.79 9.70
CA GLN A 48 0.65 4.72 9.70
C GLN A 48 0.18 6.10 9.28
N ILE A 49 0.61 7.12 10.04
CA ILE A 49 0.34 8.52 9.70
C ILE A 49 1.68 9.18 9.36
N LEU A 50 1.80 9.66 8.14
CA LEU A 50 3.02 10.24 7.60
C LEU A 50 2.75 11.67 7.13
N LYS A 51 3.71 12.56 7.36
CA LYS A 51 3.70 13.88 6.73
C LYS A 51 4.32 13.78 5.34
N ILE A 52 3.76 14.49 4.38
CA ILE A 52 4.31 14.48 3.01
C ILE A 52 5.75 15.03 2.96
N GLU A 53 6.08 16.01 3.81
CA GLU A 53 7.45 16.53 3.93
C GLU A 53 8.45 15.43 4.36
N ASP A 54 8.04 14.55 5.27
CA ASP A 54 8.91 13.46 5.78
C ASP A 54 9.18 12.43 4.68
N LEU A 55 8.21 12.21 3.78
CA LEU A 55 8.33 11.30 2.64
C LEU A 55 9.23 11.87 1.55
N ILE A 56 9.05 13.15 1.20
CA ILE A 56 9.82 13.80 0.14
C ILE A 56 11.28 13.98 0.53
N ASN A 57 11.53 14.36 1.79
CA ASN A 57 12.89 14.57 2.30
C ASN A 57 13.62 13.26 2.62
N GLY A 58 12.95 12.11 2.51
CA GLY A 58 13.53 10.80 2.84
C GLY A 58 13.68 10.53 4.34
N ASN A 59 13.12 11.37 5.20
CA ASN A 59 13.18 11.21 6.66
C ASN A 59 12.37 10.01 7.16
N LYS A 60 11.29 9.67 6.45
CA LYS A 60 10.46 8.49 6.75
C LYS A 60 10.06 7.78 5.47
N ASN A 61 9.83 6.48 5.60
CA ASN A 61 9.29 5.63 4.56
C ASN A 61 8.04 4.91 5.05
N ILE A 62 7.21 4.46 4.12
CA ILE A 62 6.06 3.60 4.44
C ILE A 62 6.60 2.24 4.88
N GLU A 63 6.27 1.85 6.12
CA GLU A 63 6.65 0.54 6.65
C GLU A 63 5.73 -0.54 6.10
N ARG A 64 6.28 -1.45 5.30
CA ARG A 64 5.55 -2.59 4.76
C ARG A 64 6.50 -3.77 4.50
N PRO A 65 5.99 -5.01 4.46
CA PRO A 65 6.79 -6.16 4.08
C PRO A 65 7.43 -5.97 2.69
N THR A 66 8.75 -5.81 2.64
CA THR A 66 9.51 -5.50 1.41
C THR A 66 9.62 -6.68 0.44
N LYS A 67 9.65 -7.93 0.93
CA LYS A 67 9.65 -9.13 0.06
C LYS A 67 8.36 -9.31 -0.74
N VAL A 68 7.28 -8.62 -0.34
CA VAL A 68 5.98 -8.59 -1.02
C VAL A 68 5.84 -7.36 -1.93
N ALA A 69 6.73 -6.36 -1.81
CA ALA A 69 6.72 -5.18 -2.68
C ALA A 69 7.53 -5.37 -3.98
N ILE A 70 8.49 -6.31 -4.01
CA ILE A 70 9.22 -6.69 -5.24
C ILE A 70 8.33 -7.53 -6.16
N ASN A 71 7.42 -8.30 -5.58
CA ASN A 71 6.43 -9.07 -6.32
C ASN A 71 5.12 -8.25 -6.31
N ASP A 72 4.78 -7.54 -7.39
CA ASP A 72 3.52 -6.81 -7.60
C ASP A 72 2.23 -7.61 -7.25
N VAL A 73 1.98 -7.99 -6.00
CA VAL A 73 0.80 -8.79 -5.62
C VAL A 73 -0.39 -7.92 -5.27
N THR A 74 -0.17 -6.64 -4.97
CA THR A 74 -1.24 -5.66 -4.73
C THR A 74 -1.60 -4.82 -5.95
N PHE A 75 -0.87 -4.97 -7.08
CA PHE A 75 -1.21 -4.31 -8.33
C PHE A 75 -2.10 -5.24 -9.18
N LYS A 76 -3.38 -4.86 -9.37
CA LYS A 76 -4.29 -5.56 -10.28
C LYS A 76 -3.80 -5.33 -11.72
N LYS A 77 -2.98 -6.23 -12.25
CA LYS A 77 -2.52 -6.18 -13.66
C LYS A 77 -3.72 -6.29 -14.60
N ALA A 78 -3.79 -5.41 -15.59
CA ALA A 78 -4.83 -5.46 -16.63
C ALA A 78 -4.73 -6.78 -17.42
N LYS A 79 -5.87 -7.31 -17.88
CA LYS A 79 -5.89 -8.51 -18.72
C LYS A 79 -5.09 -8.22 -20.00
N ARG A 80 -4.09 -9.05 -20.30
CA ARG A 80 -3.40 -9.00 -21.60
C ARG A 80 -4.40 -9.39 -22.69
N HIS A 81 -4.55 -8.52 -23.69
CA HIS A 81 -5.32 -8.83 -24.90
C HIS A 81 -4.45 -9.71 -25.80
N ILE A 82 -4.90 -10.93 -26.07
CA ILE A 82 -4.22 -11.85 -26.99
C ILE A 82 -4.59 -11.40 -28.40
N TYR A 83 -3.62 -10.88 -29.17
CA TYR A 83 -3.83 -10.58 -30.58
C TYR A 83 -3.76 -11.88 -31.37
N ASN A 84 -4.86 -12.30 -31.99
CA ASN A 84 -4.80 -13.39 -32.98
C ASN A 84 -4.03 -12.85 -34.19
N LYS A 85 -2.86 -13.43 -34.44
CA LYS A 85 -1.97 -13.06 -35.54
C LYS A 85 -2.67 -13.37 -36.87
N GLY A 86 -3.17 -12.35 -37.56
CA GLY A 86 -3.67 -12.50 -38.92
C GLY A 86 -2.52 -12.92 -39.85
N GLU A 87 -2.72 -13.95 -40.66
CA GLU A 87 -1.76 -14.36 -41.68
C GLU A 87 -1.70 -13.31 -42.79
N GLN A 88 -0.52 -12.74 -43.02
CA GLN A 88 -0.28 -11.83 -44.13
C GLN A 88 -0.03 -12.66 -45.40
N GLY A 89 -0.98 -12.64 -46.33
CA GLY A 89 -0.85 -13.29 -47.63
C GLY A 89 0.32 -12.71 -48.43
N LYS A 90 1.04 -13.59 -49.17
CA LYS A 90 2.11 -13.20 -50.09
C LYS A 90 1.54 -12.41 -51.27
N LEU A 91 2.12 -11.24 -51.55
CA LEU A 91 1.90 -10.51 -52.80
C LEU A 91 2.69 -11.17 -53.94
N LEU A 92 2.04 -11.29 -55.10
CA LEU A 92 2.56 -11.83 -56.37
C LEU A 92 3.65 -10.93 -56.97
#